data_AF-A0A317U1R1-F1
#
_entry.id   AF-A0A317U1R1-F1
#
_cell.length_a   1.000
_cell.length_b   1.000
_cell.length_c   1.000
_cell.angle_alpha   90.00
_cell.angle_beta   90.00
_cell.angle_gamma   90.00
#
_symmetry.space_group_name_H-M   'P 1'
#
loop_
_entity.id
_entity.type
_entity.pdbx_description
1 polymer ?
#
loop_
_entity_poly.entity_id
_entity_poly.type
_entity_poly.pdbx_seq_one_letter_code
_entity_poly.pdbx_strand_id
1 'polypeptide(L)'
;MVKDAKTMTYRYPIKWYFNLGLLFFMVCLLGCTSYPPPSTGGYAAHYYLIHYPFQNPHLSYRPDIQKYGPLRAQLNQLFQSKVWRCYPARMVEMNLLAQQIAQEIVAGLLVSARRDMNLLENNIRILWPLQEVKGCPKLKNDQYWQILKARIQ
;
A
#
# COMPACT_ATOMS: atom_id res chain seq x y z
N MET A 1 78.60 10.34 -6.51
CA MET A 1 78.51 8.88 -6.65
C MET A 1 77.22 8.44 -5.97
N VAL A 2 76.19 8.16 -6.78
CA VAL A 2 74.86 7.71 -6.31
C VAL A 2 74.91 6.18 -6.25
N LYS A 3 74.54 5.57 -5.11
CA LYS A 3 74.38 4.12 -4.97
C LYS A 3 72.89 3.81 -4.99
N ASP A 4 72.50 2.96 -5.93
CA ASP A 4 71.13 2.59 -6.27
C ASP A 4 70.37 1.89 -5.13
N ALA A 5 69.13 2.34 -4.90
CA ALA A 5 68.15 1.68 -4.05
C ALA A 5 67.42 0.60 -4.88
N LYS A 6 67.58 -0.68 -4.51
CA LYS A 6 66.80 -1.78 -5.08
C LYS A 6 65.38 -1.77 -4.52
N THR A 7 64.39 -1.53 -5.38
CA THR A 7 62.96 -1.63 -5.05
C THR A 7 62.49 -3.08 -5.15
N MET A 8 62.09 -3.65 -4.01
CA MET A 8 61.51 -4.99 -3.91
C MET A 8 60.02 -4.92 -4.24
N THR A 9 59.61 -5.40 -5.42
CA THR A 9 58.21 -5.39 -5.86
C THR A 9 57.49 -6.65 -5.39
N TYR A 10 56.60 -6.51 -4.40
CA TYR A 10 55.72 -7.58 -3.91
C TYR A 10 54.64 -7.87 -4.97
N ARG A 11 54.76 -8.98 -5.69
CA ARG A 11 53.71 -9.48 -6.61
C ARG A 11 52.73 -10.36 -5.82
N TYR A 12 51.59 -9.82 -5.45
CA TYR A 12 50.49 -10.62 -4.90
C TYR A 12 49.97 -11.60 -5.96
N PRO A 13 49.69 -12.86 -5.62
CA PRO A 13 49.23 -13.84 -6.60
C PRO A 13 47.79 -13.52 -7.04
N ILE A 14 47.65 -13.07 -8.28
CA ILE A 14 46.41 -12.74 -9.00
C ILE A 14 45.30 -13.81 -8.87
N LYS A 15 45.67 -15.07 -8.58
CA LYS A 15 44.75 -16.21 -8.41
C LYS A 15 43.71 -16.04 -7.30
N TRP A 16 43.96 -15.20 -6.28
CA TRP A 16 43.03 -15.03 -5.16
C TRP A 16 41.77 -14.21 -5.53
N TYR A 17 41.91 -13.19 -6.37
CA TYR A 17 40.80 -12.33 -6.76
C TYR A 17 39.77 -13.04 -7.63
N PHE A 18 40.21 -13.99 -8.45
CA PHE A 18 39.31 -14.76 -9.34
C PHE A 18 38.33 -15.63 -8.54
N ASN A 19 38.82 -16.31 -7.50
CA ASN A 19 37.98 -17.14 -6.63
C ASN A 19 36.99 -16.30 -5.81
N LEU A 20 37.41 -15.12 -5.35
CA LEU A 20 36.56 -14.20 -4.59
C LEU A 20 35.44 -13.60 -5.44
N GLY A 21 35.75 -13.24 -6.70
CA GLY A 21 34.74 -12.78 -7.66
C GLY A 21 33.73 -13.86 -8.03
N LEU A 22 34.18 -15.11 -8.20
CA LEU A 22 33.30 -16.23 -8.53
C LEU A 22 32.36 -16.60 -7.37
N LEU A 23 32.86 -16.53 -6.13
CA LEU A 23 32.06 -16.75 -4.93
C LEU A 23 30.99 -15.66 -4.75
N PHE A 24 31.34 -14.39 -5.00
CA PHE A 24 30.38 -13.29 -4.99
C PHE A 24 29.27 -13.49 -6.06
N PHE A 25 29.65 -13.94 -7.26
CA PHE A 25 28.69 -14.21 -8.33
C PHE A 25 27.72 -15.35 -7.99
N MET A 26 28.20 -16.42 -7.35
CA MET A 26 27.35 -17.51 -6.87
C MET A 26 26.37 -17.05 -5.78
N VAL A 27 26.79 -16.18 -4.86
CA VAL A 27 25.91 -15.63 -3.83
C VAL A 27 24.82 -14.74 -4.43
N CYS A 28 25.12 -13.96 -5.47
CA CYS A 28 24.13 -13.16 -6.18
C CYS A 28 23.06 -14.02 -6.90
N LEU A 29 23.44 -15.20 -7.44
CA LEU A 29 22.49 -16.11 -8.09
C LEU A 29 21.59 -16.85 -7.09
N LEU A 30 22.08 -17.13 -5.87
CA LEU A 30 21.31 -17.80 -4.82
C LEU A 30 20.38 -16.84 -4.04
N GLY A 31 20.58 -15.53 -4.16
CA GLY A 31 19.76 -14.49 -3.53
C GLY A 31 18.45 -14.17 -4.25
N CYS A 32 18.21 -14.74 -5.43
CA CYS A 32 16.94 -14.60 -6.15
C CYS A 32 15.89 -15.53 -5.53
N THR A 33 15.37 -15.18 -4.35
CA THR A 33 14.17 -15.81 -3.81
C THR A 33 13.03 -15.56 -4.80
N SER A 34 12.35 -16.62 -5.24
CA SER A 34 11.17 -16.53 -6.10
C SER A 34 10.20 -15.50 -5.55
N TYR A 35 9.75 -14.56 -6.39
CA TYR A 35 8.66 -13.66 -6.05
C TYR A 35 7.51 -14.50 -5.50
N PRO A 36 7.01 -14.24 -4.27
CA PRO A 36 6.01 -15.08 -3.65
C PRO A 36 4.78 -15.16 -4.57
N PRO A 37 4.16 -16.34 -4.71
CA PRO A 37 2.98 -16.47 -5.54
C PRO A 37 1.88 -15.51 -5.05
N PRO A 38 1.05 -15.00 -5.97
CA PRO A 38 -0.05 -14.11 -5.65
C PRO A 38 -1.00 -14.73 -4.60
N SER A 39 -0.80 -14.43 -3.31
CA SER A 39 -1.67 -14.87 -2.21
C SER A 39 -2.58 -13.75 -1.72
N THR A 40 -3.88 -13.99 -1.69
CA THR A 40 -4.92 -13.06 -1.24
C THR A 40 -4.99 -12.84 0.28
N GLY A 41 -3.96 -13.20 1.05
CA GLY A 41 -3.98 -13.07 2.52
C GLY A 41 -2.60 -13.11 3.19
N GLY A 42 -2.56 -12.69 4.46
CA GLY A 42 -1.35 -12.67 5.31
C GLY A 42 -0.46 -11.44 5.14
N TYR A 43 0.82 -11.54 5.55
CA TYR A 43 1.86 -10.51 5.35
C TYR A 43 2.14 -10.20 3.86
N ALA A 44 1.44 -10.84 2.92
CA ALA A 44 1.49 -10.50 1.50
C ALA A 44 0.44 -9.45 1.09
N ALA A 45 -0.53 -9.13 1.96
CA ALA A 45 -1.60 -8.17 1.67
C ALA A 45 -1.08 -6.77 1.33
N HIS A 46 0.11 -6.39 1.82
CA HIS A 46 0.75 -5.10 1.54
C HIS A 46 1.28 -4.98 0.11
N TYR A 47 1.61 -6.11 -0.54
CA TYR A 47 2.16 -6.10 -1.90
C TYR A 47 1.09 -6.06 -2.98
N TYR A 48 -0.16 -6.33 -2.61
CA TYR A 48 -1.26 -6.09 -3.50
C TYR A 48 -1.72 -4.64 -3.41
N LEU A 49 -1.33 -3.84 -4.40
CA LEU A 49 -2.31 -2.92 -4.94
C LEU A 49 -3.42 -3.78 -5.54
N ILE A 50 -4.42 -4.11 -4.72
CA ILE A 50 -5.68 -4.66 -5.21
C ILE A 50 -6.30 -3.56 -6.05
N HIS A 51 -5.88 -3.51 -7.31
CA HIS A 51 -6.68 -3.00 -8.40
C HIS A 51 -7.83 -3.98 -8.45
N TYR A 52 -8.80 -3.76 -7.57
CA TYR A 52 -10.06 -4.46 -7.60
C TYR A 52 -10.51 -4.40 -9.05
N PRO A 53 -10.63 -5.56 -9.73
CA PRO A 53 -10.77 -5.54 -11.17
C PRO A 53 -12.08 -4.82 -11.45
N PHE A 54 -11.96 -3.68 -12.12
CA PHE A 54 -13.06 -2.94 -12.74
C PHE A 54 -13.82 -3.80 -13.78
N GLN A 55 -13.39 -5.06 -13.98
CA GLN A 55 -13.81 -5.99 -15.03
C GLN A 55 -13.82 -7.45 -14.53
N ASN A 56 -14.33 -7.74 -13.32
CA ASN A 56 -14.80 -9.11 -13.07
C ASN A 56 -16.29 -9.18 -13.46
N PRO A 57 -16.63 -9.69 -14.67
CA PRO A 57 -17.99 -9.62 -15.21
C PRO A 57 -19.00 -10.37 -14.35
N HIS A 58 -18.56 -11.33 -13.52
CA HIS A 58 -19.42 -12.04 -12.56
C HIS A 58 -19.77 -11.24 -11.30
N LEU A 59 -19.01 -10.17 -11.00
CA LEU A 59 -19.24 -9.26 -9.88
C LEU A 59 -19.94 -7.95 -10.31
N SER A 60 -19.96 -7.65 -11.61
CA SER A 60 -20.49 -6.40 -12.17
C SER A 60 -21.98 -6.13 -11.94
N TYR A 61 -22.78 -7.13 -11.56
CA TYR A 61 -24.21 -6.97 -11.28
C TYR A 61 -24.60 -7.59 -9.92
N ARG A 62 -23.97 -7.12 -8.84
CA ARG A 62 -24.48 -7.37 -7.48
C ARG A 62 -24.82 -6.03 -6.82
N PRO A 63 -26.10 -5.77 -6.49
CA PRO A 63 -26.53 -4.49 -5.91
C PRO A 63 -25.78 -4.19 -4.60
N ASP A 64 -25.42 -5.24 -3.89
CA ASP A 64 -24.73 -5.18 -2.61
C ASP A 64 -23.34 -4.52 -2.66
N ILE A 65 -22.66 -4.57 -3.81
CA ILE A 65 -21.28 -4.10 -4.01
C ILE A 65 -21.15 -3.01 -5.07
N GLN A 66 -22.26 -2.65 -5.72
CA GLN A 66 -22.29 -1.61 -6.75
C GLN A 66 -21.80 -0.25 -6.22
N LYS A 67 -21.97 -0.01 -4.92
CA LYS A 67 -21.54 1.22 -4.23
C LYS A 67 -20.02 1.35 -4.08
N TYR A 68 -19.27 0.25 -4.16
CA TYR A 68 -17.83 0.27 -3.93
C TYR A 68 -17.07 1.15 -4.94
N GLY A 69 -17.38 1.03 -6.23
CA GLY A 69 -16.73 1.81 -7.29
C GLY A 69 -16.86 3.33 -7.09
N PRO A 70 -18.09 3.87 -6.92
CA PRO A 70 -18.31 5.28 -6.61
C PRO A 70 -17.60 5.75 -5.33
N LEU A 71 -17.61 4.95 -4.25
CA LEU A 71 -16.92 5.28 -3.01
C LEU A 71 -15.40 5.35 -3.20
N ARG A 72 -14.83 4.42 -3.97
CA ARG A 72 -13.40 4.44 -4.29
C ARG A 72 -13.02 5.67 -5.12
N ALA A 73 -13.87 6.08 -6.05
CA ALA A 73 -13.67 7.31 -6.81
C ALA A 73 -13.70 8.56 -5.91
N GLN A 74 -14.65 8.65 -4.97
CA GLN A 74 -14.72 9.76 -4.00
C GLN A 74 -13.48 9.80 -3.09
N LEU A 75 -13.01 8.65 -2.61
CA LEU A 75 -11.79 8.57 -1.83
C LEU A 75 -10.57 9.06 -2.63
N ASN A 76 -10.46 8.69 -3.91
CA ASN A 76 -9.39 9.16 -4.78
C ASN A 76 -9.44 10.69 -4.98
N GLN A 77 -10.64 11.27 -5.09
CA GLN A 77 -10.80 12.73 -5.14
C GLN A 77 -10.32 13.40 -3.84
N LEU A 78 -10.62 12.83 -2.68
CA LEU A 78 -10.09 13.31 -1.40
C LEU A 78 -8.55 13.21 -1.33
N PHE A 79 -7.95 12.19 -1.93
CA PHE A 79 -6.48 12.07 -2.05
C PHE A 79 -5.86 13.14 -2.96
N GLN A 80 -6.55 13.49 -4.05
CA GLN A 80 -6.13 14.58 -4.94
C GLN A 80 -6.35 15.96 -4.32
N SER A 81 -7.23 16.07 -3.33
CA SER A 81 -7.50 17.31 -2.60
C SER A 81 -6.41 17.66 -1.56
N LYS A 82 -6.51 18.86 -0.97
CA LYS A 82 -5.64 19.27 0.14
C LYS A 82 -5.95 18.58 1.47
N VAL A 83 -7.08 17.87 1.58
CA VAL A 83 -7.52 17.19 2.82
C VAL A 83 -6.49 16.17 3.29
N TRP A 84 -5.84 15.46 2.37
CA TRP A 84 -4.83 14.46 2.73
C TRP A 84 -3.66 15.04 3.52
N ARG A 85 -3.28 16.30 3.23
CA ARG A 85 -2.18 16.97 3.96
C ARG A 85 -2.55 17.29 5.39
N CYS A 86 -3.82 17.58 5.63
CA CYS A 86 -4.33 17.92 6.96
C CYS A 86 -4.62 16.69 7.81
N TYR A 87 -5.05 15.59 7.17
CA TYR A 87 -5.50 14.37 7.85
C TYR A 87 -4.84 13.10 7.27
N PRO A 88 -3.50 13.00 7.25
CA PRO A 88 -2.81 11.93 6.55
C PRO A 88 -3.11 10.54 7.15
N ALA A 89 -3.12 10.43 8.47
CA ALA A 89 -3.42 9.16 9.16
C ALA A 89 -4.82 8.63 8.80
N ARG A 90 -5.80 9.54 8.70
CA ARG A 90 -7.19 9.17 8.38
C ARG A 90 -7.34 8.71 6.94
N MET A 91 -6.66 9.38 6.01
CA MET A 91 -6.67 8.98 4.61
C MET A 91 -6.02 7.61 4.41
N VAL A 92 -4.91 7.32 5.11
CA VAL A 92 -4.28 6.00 5.08
C VAL A 92 -5.23 4.93 5.62
N GLU A 93 -5.91 5.19 6.74
CA GLU A 93 -6.89 4.26 7.31
C GLU A 93 -8.05 3.97 6.34
N MET A 94 -8.60 5.00 5.70
CA MET A 94 -9.67 4.83 4.70
C MET A 94 -9.19 4.08 3.46
N ASN A 95 -7.92 4.25 3.06
CA ASN A 95 -7.34 3.49 1.96
C ASN A 95 -7.17 2.01 2.31
N LEU A 96 -6.72 1.70 3.54
CA LEU A 96 -6.64 0.33 4.04
C LEU A 96 -8.02 -0.32 4.11
N LEU A 97 -9.03 0.40 4.62
CA LEU A 97 -10.41 -0.07 4.64
C LEU A 97 -10.94 -0.37 3.23
N ALA A 98 -10.67 0.51 2.26
CA ALA A 98 -11.05 0.26 0.87
C ALA A 98 -10.35 -0.98 0.27
N GLN A 99 -9.09 -1.22 0.62
CA GLN A 99 -8.38 -2.44 0.22
C GLN A 99 -8.97 -3.69 0.87
N GLN A 100 -9.34 -3.62 2.15
CA GLN A 100 -10.01 -4.72 2.85
C GLN A 100 -11.36 -5.04 2.20
N ILE A 101 -12.20 -4.04 1.91
CA ILE A 101 -13.46 -4.23 1.19
C ILE A 101 -13.22 -4.94 -0.14
N ALA A 102 -12.20 -4.53 -0.89
CA ALA A 102 -11.83 -5.17 -2.15
C ALA A 102 -11.50 -6.66 -1.96
N GLN A 103 -10.75 -7.03 -0.91
CA GLN A 103 -10.47 -8.42 -0.56
C GLN A 103 -11.75 -9.19 -0.21
N GLU A 104 -12.59 -8.61 0.63
CA GLU A 104 -13.83 -9.23 1.10
C GLU A 104 -14.78 -9.52 -0.07
N ILE A 105 -14.89 -8.60 -1.02
CA ILE A 105 -15.72 -8.85 -2.20
C ILE A 105 -15.13 -9.94 -3.09
N VAL A 106 -13.81 -9.97 -3.31
CA VAL A 106 -13.14 -11.06 -4.06
C VAL A 106 -13.34 -12.41 -3.35
N ALA A 107 -13.31 -12.42 -2.03
CA ALA A 107 -13.56 -13.60 -1.20
C ALA A 107 -15.05 -14.00 -1.09
N GLY A 108 -15.97 -13.23 -1.67
CA GLY A 108 -17.41 -13.49 -1.60
C GLY A 108 -18.06 -13.17 -0.25
N LEU A 109 -17.36 -12.47 0.65
CA LEU A 109 -17.83 -12.06 1.99
C LEU A 109 -18.72 -10.80 1.91
N LEU A 110 -19.83 -10.89 1.17
CA LEU A 110 -20.66 -9.73 0.80
C LEU A 110 -21.27 -8.97 1.98
N VAL A 111 -21.60 -9.66 3.08
CA VAL A 111 -22.17 -9.02 4.29
C VAL A 111 -21.12 -8.19 5.02
N SER A 112 -19.89 -8.71 5.14
CA SER A 112 -18.76 -7.96 5.71
C SER A 112 -18.45 -6.76 4.84
N ALA A 113 -18.31 -6.99 3.53
CA ALA A 113 -17.98 -5.94 2.58
C ALA A 113 -19.01 -4.80 2.62
N ARG A 114 -20.30 -5.12 2.76
CA ARG A 114 -21.36 -4.11 2.88
C ARG A 114 -21.24 -3.27 4.15
N ARG A 115 -20.95 -3.89 5.29
CA ARG A 115 -20.73 -3.16 6.54
C ARG A 115 -19.56 -2.20 6.40
N ASP A 116 -18.46 -2.69 5.86
CA ASP A 116 -17.23 -1.90 5.69
C ASP A 116 -17.41 -0.78 4.65
N MET A 117 -18.19 -1.01 3.58
CA MET A 117 -18.58 0.04 2.65
C MET A 117 -19.39 1.16 3.30
N ASN A 118 -20.32 0.84 4.20
CA ASN A 118 -21.08 1.86 4.93
C ASN A 118 -20.17 2.65 5.88
N LEU A 119 -19.21 1.99 6.53
CA LEU A 119 -18.19 2.65 7.33
C LEU A 119 -17.33 3.59 6.48
N LEU A 120 -16.87 3.13 5.32
CA LEU A 120 -16.09 3.95 4.39
C LEU A 120 -16.88 5.17 3.91
N GLU A 121 -18.14 5.00 3.53
CA GLU A 121 -19.02 6.10 3.13
C GLU A 121 -19.17 7.15 4.23
N ASN A 122 -19.42 6.73 5.47
CA ASN A 122 -19.55 7.65 6.59
C ASN A 122 -18.26 8.46 6.80
N ASN A 123 -17.10 7.82 6.67
CA ASN A 123 -15.81 8.49 6.77
C ASN A 123 -15.58 9.51 5.65
N ILE A 124 -15.96 9.15 4.41
CA ILE A 124 -15.90 10.07 3.26
C ILE A 124 -16.82 11.26 3.52
N ARG A 125 -18.07 11.04 3.95
CA ARG A 125 -19.06 12.09 4.20
C ARG A 125 -18.56 13.14 5.19
N ILE A 126 -17.80 12.73 6.21
CA ILE A 126 -17.27 13.62 7.23
C ILE A 126 -16.14 14.51 6.69
N LEU A 127 -15.27 13.95 5.84
CA LEU A 127 -14.14 14.68 5.26
C LEU A 127 -14.50 15.44 3.98
N TRP A 128 -15.56 15.05 3.29
CA TRP A 128 -16.04 15.66 2.05
C TRP A 128 -16.13 17.19 2.07
N PRO A 129 -16.78 17.83 3.06
CA PRO A 129 -16.88 19.29 3.08
C PRO A 129 -15.54 19.99 3.29
N LEU A 130 -14.50 19.27 3.75
CA LEU A 130 -13.18 19.85 4.01
C LEU A 130 -12.36 20.05 2.73
N GLN A 131 -12.83 19.52 1.60
CA GLN A 131 -12.15 19.65 0.31
C GLN A 131 -11.96 21.11 -0.15
N GLU A 132 -12.90 21.99 0.20
CA GLU A 132 -12.95 23.38 -0.27
C GLU A 132 -12.42 24.39 0.76
N VAL A 133 -12.13 23.95 1.98
CA VAL A 133 -11.77 24.85 3.07
C VAL A 133 -10.32 25.35 2.91
N LYS A 134 -10.11 26.66 3.12
CA LYS A 134 -8.78 27.25 3.16
C LYS A 134 -8.07 26.85 4.47
N GLY A 135 -7.11 25.93 4.37
CA GLY A 135 -6.28 25.48 5.50
C GLY A 135 -6.72 24.12 6.07
N CYS A 136 -6.28 23.81 7.28
CA CYS A 136 -6.62 22.56 7.98
C CYS A 136 -7.63 22.84 9.09
N PRO A 137 -8.94 22.87 8.78
CA PRO A 137 -9.98 23.08 9.79
C PRO A 137 -9.99 21.91 10.75
N LYS A 138 -10.07 22.15 12.08
CA LYS A 138 -10.22 21.07 13.06
C LYS A 138 -11.59 20.39 12.88
N LEU A 139 -11.60 19.06 12.87
CA LEU A 139 -12.84 18.27 12.98
C LEU A 139 -13.57 18.69 14.26
N LYS A 140 -14.86 18.99 14.12
CA LYS A 140 -15.68 19.27 15.30
C LYS A 140 -15.90 17.98 16.11
N ASN A 141 -16.15 18.12 17.41
CA ASN A 141 -16.20 17.00 18.34
C ASN A 141 -17.32 16.00 17.97
N ASP A 142 -18.45 16.49 17.47
CA ASP A 142 -19.55 15.72 16.90
C ASP A 142 -19.14 14.88 15.68
N GLN A 143 -18.34 15.43 14.75
CA GLN A 143 -17.80 14.69 13.61
C GLN A 143 -16.84 13.57 14.05
N TYR A 144 -16.04 13.83 15.08
CA TYR A 144 -15.16 12.84 15.68
C TYR A 144 -15.93 11.68 16.35
N TRP A 145 -17.03 11.98 17.06
CA TRP A 145 -17.88 10.95 17.65
C TRP A 145 -18.64 10.12 16.62
N GLN A 146 -19.04 10.70 15.49
CA GLN A 146 -19.66 9.92 14.40
C GLN A 146 -18.68 8.90 13.80
N ILE A 147 -17.40 9.26 13.69
CA ILE A 147 -16.33 8.34 13.29
C ILE A 147 -16.19 7.18 14.29
N LEU A 148 -16.15 7.48 15.58
CA LEU A 148 -15.98 6.47 16.63
C LEU A 148 -17.17 5.51 16.68
N LYS A 149 -18.39 6.03 16.58
CA LYS A 149 -19.62 5.21 16.58
C LYS A 149 -19.66 4.24 15.42
N ALA A 150 -19.25 4.66 14.23
CA ALA A 150 -19.27 3.82 13.04
C ALA A 150 -18.34 2.59 13.14
N ARG A 151 -17.35 2.61 14.05
CA ARG A 151 -16.42 1.49 14.27
C ARG A 151 -16.91 0.48 15.33
N ILE A 152 -17.92 0.84 16.14
CA ILE A 152 -18.38 0.04 17.29
C ILE A 152 -19.68 -0.72 16.98
N GLN A 153 -20.34 -0.43 15.85
CA GLN A 153 -21.58 -1.08 15.39
C GLN A 153 -21.29 -2.11 14.29
#